data_AF-A0A382KC73-F1
#
_entry.id   AF-A0A382KC73-F1
#
_cell.length_a   1.000
_cell.length_b   1.000
_cell.length_c   1.000
_cell.angle_alpha   90.00
_cell.angle_beta   90.00
_cell.angle_gamma   90.00
#
_symmetry.space_group_name_H-M   'P 1'
#
loop_
_entity.id
_entity.type
_entity.pdbx_description
1 polymer ?
#
loop_
_entity_poly.entity_id
_entity_poly.type
_entity_poly.pdbx_seq_one_letter_code
_entity_poly.pdbx_strand_id
1 'polypeptide(L)'
;DPGITVDLVDEDPHGRLVNAAQATEIPGLDLSVLTVEQRVTALQRLNEEGCSCGCRLTLAQCRINDSSCGFSLPLAEQLVAEIVAAG
;
A
#
# COMPACT_ATOMS: atom_id res chain seq x y z
N ASP A 1 30.14 -23.01 -8.85
CA ASP A 1 29.80 -21.59 -8.93
C ASP A 1 28.28 -21.50 -9.00
N PRO A 2 27.59 -21.11 -7.92
CA PRO A 2 26.13 -21.10 -7.88
C PRO A 2 25.63 -19.88 -8.65
N GLY A 3 25.15 -20.13 -9.87
CA GLY A 3 24.46 -19.13 -10.68
C GLY A 3 23.20 -18.67 -9.96
N ILE A 4 23.21 -17.42 -9.53
CA ILE A 4 22.09 -16.68 -8.95
C ILE A 4 20.85 -16.89 -9.82
N THR A 5 19.80 -17.50 -9.25
CA THR A 5 18.45 -17.43 -9.79
C THR A 5 17.84 -16.11 -9.35
N VAL A 6 17.87 -15.10 -10.22
CA VAL A 6 16.99 -13.95 -10.08
C VAL A 6 15.58 -14.42 -10.41
N ASP A 7 14.72 -14.58 -9.41
CA ASP A 7 13.29 -14.68 -9.63
C ASP A 7 12.84 -13.38 -10.30
N LEU A 8 12.61 -13.45 -11.61
CA LEU A 8 12.03 -12.38 -12.40
C LEU A 8 10.61 -12.17 -11.85
N VAL A 9 10.42 -11.13 -11.04
CA VAL A 9 9.10 -10.57 -10.78
C VAL A 9 8.48 -10.26 -12.14
N ASP A 10 7.42 -10.98 -12.49
CA ASP A 10 6.66 -10.86 -13.73
C ASP A 10 6.41 -9.36 -14.01
N GLU A 11 7.18 -8.81 -14.95
CA GLU A 11 7.06 -7.43 -15.37
C GLU A 11 5.78 -7.31 -16.19
N ASP A 12 4.66 -7.08 -15.48
CA ASP A 12 3.39 -6.69 -16.07
C ASP A 12 3.69 -5.51 -17.03
N PRO A 13 3.38 -5.61 -18.34
CA PRO A 13 3.88 -4.71 -19.40
C PRO A 13 3.38 -3.26 -19.28
N HIS A 14 2.72 -2.94 -18.18
CA HIS A 14 2.21 -1.63 -17.80
C HIS A 14 2.92 -1.02 -16.59
N GLY A 15 4.11 -1.47 -16.17
CA GLY A 15 4.92 -0.77 -15.13
C GLY A 15 4.18 -0.51 -13.80
N ARG A 16 3.06 -1.21 -13.57
CA ARG A 16 2.26 -1.09 -12.36
C ARG A 16 3.03 -1.82 -11.29
N LEU A 17 3.46 -1.10 -10.26
CA LEU A 17 4.01 -1.73 -9.06
C LEU A 17 2.90 -2.58 -8.45
N VAL A 18 2.92 -3.87 -8.77
CA VAL A 18 1.99 -4.89 -8.23
C VAL A 18 2.32 -5.20 -6.77
N ASN A 19 3.57 -4.98 -6.36
CA ASN A 19 4.07 -5.28 -5.03
C ASN A 19 4.09 -4.04 -4.13
N ALA A 20 2.91 -3.55 -3.76
CA ALA A 20 2.78 -2.55 -2.70
C ALA A 20 3.29 -3.06 -1.32
N ALA A 21 3.47 -4.38 -1.17
CA ALA A 21 4.04 -5.00 0.03
C ALA A 21 5.50 -4.59 0.32
N GLN A 22 6.22 -4.02 -0.64
CA GLN A 22 7.57 -3.48 -0.45
C GLN A 22 7.58 -1.94 -0.32
N ALA A 23 6.43 -1.28 -0.45
CA ALA A 23 6.35 0.16 -0.32
C ALA A 23 6.47 0.56 1.15
N THR A 24 7.57 1.23 1.51
CA THR A 24 7.76 1.82 2.84
C THR A 24 6.98 3.12 3.01
N GLU A 25 6.47 3.69 1.92
CA GLU A 25 5.77 4.96 1.85
C GLU A 25 4.53 4.84 0.97
N ILE A 26 3.45 5.50 1.39
CA ILE A 26 2.18 5.57 0.65
C ILE A 26 1.93 7.04 0.31
N PRO A 27 1.87 7.42 -0.99
CA PRO A 27 1.75 8.83 -1.38
C PRO A 27 0.57 9.54 -0.70
N GLY A 28 0.86 10.67 -0.04
CA GLY A 28 -0.15 11.51 0.62
C GLY A 28 -0.69 10.99 1.94
N LEU A 29 -0.26 9.81 2.42
CA LEU A 29 -0.68 9.25 3.70
C LEU A 29 0.40 9.48 4.76
N ASP A 30 0.05 10.13 5.86
CA ASP A 30 0.98 10.33 6.98
C ASP A 30 1.03 9.08 7.88
N LEU A 31 2.13 8.34 7.78
CA LEU A 31 2.43 7.18 8.64
C LEU A 31 3.41 7.52 9.76
N SER A 32 3.86 8.77 9.89
CA SER A 32 4.83 9.19 10.91
C SER A 32 4.21 9.26 12.31
N VAL A 33 2.89 9.35 12.40
CA VAL A 33 2.11 9.33 13.65
C VAL A 33 2.04 7.95 14.29
N LEU A 34 2.44 6.89 13.59
CA LEU A 34 2.31 5.51 14.03
C LEU A 34 3.56 5.02 14.76
N THR A 35 3.36 4.19 15.79
CA THR A 35 4.44 3.34 16.32
C THR A 35 4.90 2.32 15.27
N VAL A 36 6.03 1.67 15.48
CA VAL A 36 6.53 0.63 14.56
C VAL A 36 5.51 -0.49 14.37
N GLU A 37 4.89 -0.96 15.46
CA GLU A 37 3.87 -2.02 15.41
C GLU A 37 2.62 -1.56 14.66
N GLN A 38 2.12 -0.37 14.96
CA GLN A 38 0.98 0.21 14.25
C GLN A 38 1.27 0.42 12.77
N ARG A 39 2.50 0.82 12.41
CA ARG A 39 2.92 1.00 11.02
C ARG A 39 2.91 -0.33 10.26
N VAL A 40 3.37 -1.42 10.88
CA VAL A 40 3.30 -2.76 10.29
C VAL A 40 1.85 -3.16 10.04
N THR A 41 0.97 -2.99 11.04
CA THR A 41 -0.46 -3.28 10.89
C THR A 41 -1.12 -2.42 9.81
N ALA A 42 -0.81 -1.12 9.75
CA ALA A 42 -1.36 -0.21 8.76
C ALA A 42 -0.94 -0.62 7.35
N LEU A 43 0.36 -0.86 7.13
CA LEU A 43 0.86 -1.30 5.83
C LEU A 43 0.24 -2.63 5.41
N GLN A 44 0.07 -3.58 6.32
CA GLN A 44 -0.61 -4.84 6.01
C GLN A 44 -2.06 -4.60 5.53
N ARG A 45 -2.87 -3.88 6.32
CA ARG A 45 -4.28 -3.64 5.96
C ARG A 45 -4.41 -2.84 4.66
N LEU A 46 -3.59 -1.81 4.45
CA LEU A 46 -3.58 -1.04 3.19
C LEU A 46 -3.23 -1.90 1.97
N ASN A 47 -2.43 -2.96 2.15
CA ASN A 47 -2.07 -3.92 1.11
C ASN A 47 -3.15 -4.98 0.86
N GLU A 48 -4.09 -5.19 1.78
CA GLU A 48 -5.14 -6.20 1.68
C GLU A 48 -6.50 -5.60 1.30
N GLU A 49 -6.80 -4.39 1.77
CA GLU A 49 -8.09 -3.74 1.57
C GLU A 49 -8.24 -3.12 0.20
N GLY A 50 -9.35 -3.42 -0.47
CA GLY A 50 -9.67 -2.92 -1.81
C GLY A 50 -10.08 -1.45 -1.82
N CYS A 51 -9.62 -0.70 -2.82
CA CYS A 51 -10.12 0.65 -3.07
C CYS A 51 -11.51 0.60 -3.74
N SER A 52 -12.44 1.43 -3.26
CA SER A 52 -13.83 1.47 -3.75
C SER A 52 -14.03 2.29 -5.04
N CYS A 53 -12.97 2.87 -5.62
CA CYS A 53 -13.07 3.67 -6.85
C CYS A 53 -13.31 2.84 -8.13
N GLY A 54 -13.38 1.50 -8.03
CA GLY A 54 -13.60 0.61 -9.17
C GLY A 54 -12.33 0.13 -9.89
N CYS A 55 -11.14 0.57 -9.45
CA CYS A 55 -9.86 0.16 -10.06
C CYS A 55 -9.48 -1.31 -9.79
N ARG A 56 -10.14 -1.98 -8.83
CA ARG A 56 -9.84 -3.35 -8.37
C ARG A 56 -8.43 -3.53 -7.78
N LEU A 57 -7.78 -2.42 -7.41
CA LEU A 57 -6.52 -2.42 -6.67
C LEU A 57 -6.77 -2.32 -5.17
N THR A 58 -5.78 -2.68 -4.37
CA THR A 58 -5.79 -2.39 -2.93
C THR A 58 -5.60 -0.90 -2.69
N LEU A 59 -5.85 -0.41 -1.48
CA LEU A 59 -5.66 0.99 -1.12
C LEU A 59 -4.21 1.41 -1.39
N ALA A 60 -3.23 0.63 -0.95
CA ALA A 60 -1.81 0.90 -1.18
C ALA A 60 -1.47 0.95 -2.68
N GLN A 61 -1.89 -0.07 -3.44
CA GLN A 61 -1.65 -0.11 -4.89
C GLN A 61 -2.36 1.06 -5.59
N CYS A 62 -3.57 1.41 -5.19
CA CYS A 62 -4.29 2.54 -5.75
C CYS A 62 -3.57 3.86 -5.48
N ARG A 63 -3.06 4.11 -4.26
CA ARG A 63 -2.26 5.31 -3.96
C ARG A 63 -0.96 5.39 -4.75
N ILE A 64 -0.28 4.26 -4.94
CA ILE A 64 0.99 4.18 -5.67
C ILE A 64 0.77 4.39 -7.17
N ASN A 65 -0.26 3.78 -7.75
CA ASN A 65 -0.53 3.85 -9.18
C ASN A 65 -1.33 5.11 -9.58
N ASP A 66 -2.14 5.65 -8.67
CA ASP A 66 -2.96 6.85 -8.85
C ASP A 66 -3.09 7.64 -7.54
N SER A 67 -2.06 8.45 -7.25
CA SER A 67 -2.04 9.32 -6.07
C SER A 67 -3.10 10.43 -6.13
N SER A 68 -3.82 10.60 -7.24
CA SER A 68 -4.93 11.55 -7.37
C SER A 68 -6.31 10.94 -7.08
N CYS A 69 -6.40 9.62 -6.88
CA CYS A 69 -7.66 8.95 -6.61
C CYS A 69 -8.33 9.45 -5.32
N GLY A 70 -9.46 10.16 -5.48
CA GLY A 70 -10.21 10.81 -4.38
C GLY A 70 -10.91 9.87 -3.39
N PHE A 71 -10.91 8.56 -3.63
CA PHE A 71 -11.44 7.55 -2.70
C PHE A 71 -10.32 6.91 -1.86
N SER A 72 -9.18 6.65 -2.49
CA SER A 72 -8.09 5.90 -1.89
C SER A 72 -7.47 6.58 -0.67
N LEU A 73 -7.26 7.89 -0.72
CA LEU A 73 -6.66 8.65 0.38
C LEU A 73 -7.56 8.70 1.63
N PRO A 74 -8.83 9.14 1.56
CA PRO A 74 -9.67 9.22 2.76
C PRO A 74 -9.92 7.85 3.40
N LEU A 75 -10.02 6.76 2.61
CA LEU A 75 -10.12 5.40 3.14
C LEU A 75 -8.84 4.97 3.87
N ALA A 76 -7.67 5.31 3.31
CA ALA A 76 -6.39 5.00 3.94
C ALA A 76 -6.18 5.81 5.24
N GLU A 77 -6.56 7.09 5.27
CA GLU A 77 -6.53 7.94 6.47
C GLU A 77 -7.47 7.42 7.55
N GLN A 78 -8.67 6.98 7.19
CA GLN A 78 -9.62 6.38 8.12
C GLN A 78 -9.04 5.11 8.77
N LEU A 79 -8.45 4.22 7.97
CA LEU A 79 -7.79 3.00 8.45
C LEU A 79 -6.64 3.33 9.42
N VAL A 80 -5.81 4.32 9.10
CA VAL A 80 -4.73 4.79 9.99
C VAL A 80 -5.32 5.33 11.31
N ALA A 81 -6.38 6.12 11.26
CA ALA A 81 -7.03 6.65 12.46
C ALA A 81 -7.64 5.54 13.34
N GLU A 82 -8.23 4.50 12.74
CA GLU A 82 -8.74 3.32 13.46
C GLU A 82 -7.62 2.60 14.23
N ILE A 83 -6.45 2.42 13.61
CA ILE A 83 -5.30 1.76 14.23
C ILE A 83 -4.74 2.58 15.39
N VAL A 84 -4.68 3.91 15.24
CA VAL A 84 -4.24 4.81 16.31
C VAL A 84 -5.21 4.75 17.50
N ALA A 85 -6.52 4.73 17.24
CA ALA A 85 -7.53 4.70 18.29
C ALA A 85 -7.64 3.34 19.03
N ALA A 86 -7.15 2.26 18.42
CA ALA A 86 -7.21 0.91 18.98
C ALA A 86 -6.01 0.54 19.88
N GLY A 87 -4.93 1.35 19.89
CA GLY A 87 -3.74 1.17 20.71
C GLY A 87 -3.70 2.10 21.91
#